data_AF-A0A849Q572-F1
#
_entry.id   AF-A0A849Q572-F1
#
_cell.length_a   1.000
_cell.length_b   1.000
_cell.length_c   1.000
_cell.angle_alpha   90.00
_cell.angle_beta   90.00
_cell.angle_gamma   90.00
#
_symmetry.space_group_name_H-M   'P 1'
#
loop_
_entity.id
_entity.type
_entity.pdbx_description
1 polymer ?
#
loop_
_entity_poly.entity_id
_entity_poly.type
_entity_poly.pdbx_seq_one_letter_code
_entity_poly.pdbx_strand_id
1 'polypeptide(L)'
;MDPALDDLNVVSANVTLTWTDDDVAEPGPGVTPLSPKNQPDTFRMFVFLPDGTQLADVAANDPTSRVGEIRITVPVQTDGNLTGWSIHVDCEEAGDVVGPFGRVWATDNGNAWDLEIEYTYLEWVVPEA
;
A
#
# COMPACT_ATOMS: atom_id res chain seq x y z
N MET A 1 -21.51 -20.74 3.37
CA MET A 1 -20.47 -21.17 2.42
C MET A 1 -20.29 -19.95 1.55
N ASP A 2 -19.19 -19.23 1.68
CA ASP A 2 -18.98 -18.00 0.92
C ASP A 2 -18.91 -18.35 -0.57
N PRO A 3 -19.56 -17.59 -1.46
CA PRO A 3 -19.49 -17.83 -2.90
C PRO A 3 -18.03 -17.73 -3.35
N ALA A 4 -17.66 -18.51 -4.38
CA ALA A 4 -16.37 -18.32 -5.02
C ALA A 4 -16.33 -16.89 -5.58
N LEU A 5 -15.19 -16.19 -5.46
CA LEU A 5 -15.06 -14.81 -5.92
C LEU A 5 -15.45 -14.65 -7.40
N ASP A 6 -15.18 -15.67 -8.22
CA ASP A 6 -15.53 -15.69 -9.65
C ASP A 6 -17.06 -15.72 -9.91
N ASP A 7 -17.87 -16.05 -8.90
CA ASP A 7 -19.33 -16.04 -8.98
C ASP A 7 -19.95 -14.71 -8.52
N LEU A 8 -19.14 -13.77 -8.01
CA LEU A 8 -19.59 -12.46 -7.53
C LEU A 8 -19.63 -11.43 -8.67
N ASN A 9 -20.73 -10.68 -8.78
CA ASN A 9 -20.79 -9.50 -9.66
C ASN A 9 -20.04 -8.33 -9.02
N VAL A 10 -18.71 -8.40 -8.93
CA VAL A 10 -17.91 -7.29 -8.40
C VAL A 10 -17.99 -6.10 -9.34
N VAL A 11 -18.22 -4.92 -8.75
CA VAL A 11 -18.33 -3.63 -9.46
C VAL A 11 -17.14 -2.72 -9.19
N SER A 12 -16.42 -2.94 -8.10
CA SER A 12 -15.18 -2.23 -7.78
C SER A 12 -14.34 -3.00 -6.79
N ALA A 13 -13.03 -2.84 -6.89
CA ALA A 13 -12.09 -3.24 -5.85
C ALA A 13 -11.25 -2.03 -5.43
N ASN A 14 -11.04 -1.85 -4.13
CA ASN A 14 -10.10 -0.91 -3.56
C ASN A 14 -8.89 -1.70 -3.07
N VAL A 15 -7.73 -1.35 -3.57
CA VAL A 15 -6.45 -1.91 -3.12
C VAL A 15 -5.75 -0.83 -2.31
N THR A 16 -5.47 -1.12 -1.05
CA THR A 16 -4.87 -0.17 -0.11
C THR A 16 -3.56 -0.75 0.42
N LEU A 17 -2.45 -0.07 0.18
CA LEU A 17 -1.15 -0.36 0.77
C LEU A 17 -0.90 0.61 1.92
N THR A 18 -0.53 0.10 3.09
CA THR A 18 -0.16 0.90 4.26
C THR A 18 1.19 0.48 4.82
N TRP A 19 1.97 1.43 5.32
CA TRP A 19 3.22 1.15 6.04
C TRP A 19 3.42 2.15 7.17
N THR A 20 4.23 1.75 8.15
CA THR A 20 4.70 2.60 9.23
C THR A 20 6.21 2.57 9.25
N ASP A 21 6.83 3.74 9.41
CA ASP A 21 8.27 3.87 9.49
C ASP A 21 8.78 3.50 10.90
N ASP A 22 9.64 2.49 10.97
CA ASP A 22 10.25 1.98 12.20
C ASP A 22 11.39 2.92 12.65
N ASP A 23 11.06 3.83 13.56
CA ASP A 23 12.05 4.75 14.11
C ASP A 23 13.19 4.01 14.84
N VAL A 24 14.42 4.50 14.67
CA VAL A 24 15.50 4.25 15.63
C VAL A 24 15.13 5.06 16.89
N ALA A 25 14.47 4.42 17.86
CA ALA A 25 13.91 5.00 19.08
C ALA A 25 14.33 6.45 19.36
N GLU A 26 13.43 7.42 19.13
CA GLU A 26 13.70 8.82 19.44
C GLU A 26 14.25 8.91 20.87
N PRO A 27 15.40 9.56 21.06
CA PRO A 27 15.95 9.61 22.39
C PRO A 27 15.03 10.53 23.22
N GLY A 28 14.65 10.07 24.41
CA GLY A 28 13.63 10.72 25.23
C GLY A 28 13.93 12.20 25.57
N PRO A 29 12.98 12.90 26.21
CA PRO A 29 13.13 14.32 26.51
C PRO A 29 14.43 14.61 27.26
N GLY A 30 15.28 15.45 26.69
CA GLY A 30 16.58 15.85 27.27
C GLY A 30 17.81 15.25 26.60
N VAL A 31 17.66 14.42 25.57
CA VAL A 31 18.79 13.88 24.79
C VAL A 31 19.03 14.74 23.54
N THR A 32 20.30 15.03 23.28
CA THR A 32 20.79 15.95 22.23
C THR A 32 20.36 15.50 20.83
N PRO A 33 20.07 16.41 19.86
CA PRO A 33 19.62 16.11 18.49
C PRO A 33 20.67 15.42 17.59
N LEU A 34 21.62 14.69 18.18
CA LEU A 34 22.68 13.95 17.50
C LEU A 34 22.33 12.47 17.31
N SER A 35 21.13 12.04 17.72
CA SER A 35 20.71 10.65 17.48
C SER A 35 20.31 10.47 16.02
N PRO A 36 20.71 9.35 15.39
CA PRO A 36 20.34 9.06 14.02
C PRO A 36 18.83 8.99 13.85
N LYS A 37 18.32 9.49 12.73
CA LYS A 37 16.90 9.43 12.35
C LYS A 37 16.75 8.56 11.11
N ASN A 38 15.78 7.64 11.13
CA ASN A 38 15.35 6.98 9.91
C ASN A 38 14.72 8.03 8.98
N GLN A 39 15.02 7.97 7.69
CA GLN A 39 14.32 8.78 6.71
C GLN A 39 13.06 8.02 6.28
N PRO A 40 11.99 8.71 5.88
CA PRO A 40 10.74 8.04 5.54
C PRO A 40 10.87 7.21 4.27
N ASP A 41 10.28 6.02 4.30
CA ASP A 41 10.16 5.18 3.12
C ASP A 41 9.20 5.75 2.09
N THR A 42 9.47 5.41 0.84
CA THR A 42 8.55 5.63 -0.27
C THR A 42 8.26 4.30 -0.95
N PHE A 43 6.99 3.95 -1.02
CA PHE A 43 6.51 2.81 -1.80
C PHE A 43 5.79 3.25 -3.05
N ARG A 44 5.76 2.36 -4.04
CA ARG A 44 4.93 2.47 -5.23
C ARG A 44 4.12 1.20 -5.42
N MET A 45 2.87 1.35 -5.85
CA MET A 45 1.97 0.25 -6.11
C MET A 45 1.44 0.30 -7.54
N PHE A 46 1.34 -0.87 -8.17
CA PHE A 46 0.75 -1.06 -9.47
C PHE A 46 -0.25 -2.21 -9.42
N VAL A 47 -1.39 -2.03 -10.07
CA VAL A 47 -2.37 -3.11 -10.25
C VAL A 47 -2.44 -3.45 -11.73
N PHE A 48 -2.14 -4.69 -12.09
CA PHE A 48 -2.29 -5.20 -13.44
C PHE A 48 -3.56 -6.02 -13.54
N LEU A 49 -4.42 -5.66 -14.50
CA LEU A 49 -5.61 -6.41 -14.86
C LEU A 49 -5.24 -7.67 -15.66
N PRO A 50 -6.15 -8.66 -15.79
CA PRO A 50 -5.87 -9.92 -16.48
C PRO A 50 -5.52 -9.75 -17.96
N ASP A 51 -5.96 -8.66 -18.59
CA ASP A 51 -5.64 -8.31 -19.98
C ASP A 51 -4.26 -7.64 -20.13
N GLY A 52 -3.55 -7.43 -19.02
CA GLY A 52 -2.25 -6.76 -18.95
C GLY A 52 -2.34 -5.24 -18.79
N THR A 53 -3.55 -4.67 -18.71
CA THR A 53 -3.73 -3.23 -18.46
C THR A 53 -3.18 -2.88 -17.09
N GLN A 54 -2.24 -1.93 -17.06
CA GLN A 54 -1.66 -1.42 -15.82
C GLN A 54 -2.46 -0.21 -15.33
N LEU A 55 -3.01 -0.33 -14.14
CA LEU A 55 -3.52 0.79 -13.35
C LEU A 55 -2.41 1.20 -12.39
N ALA A 56 -1.93 2.43 -12.55
CA ALA A 56 -0.99 3.04 -11.65
C ALA A 56 -1.69 4.23 -10.99
N ASP A 57 -1.64 4.28 -9.66
CA ASP A 57 -1.80 5.55 -8.97
C ASP A 57 -0.48 5.86 -8.27
N VAL A 58 -0.07 7.12 -8.36
CA VAL A 58 1.15 7.60 -7.71
C VAL A 58 0.73 7.94 -6.28
N ALA A 59 1.20 7.17 -5.30
CA ALA A 59 0.97 7.53 -3.91
C ALA A 59 1.57 8.90 -3.61
N ALA A 60 0.71 9.79 -3.16
CA ALA A 60 1.12 11.01 -2.49
C ALA A 60 1.68 10.62 -1.12
N ASN A 61 3.01 10.57 -1.05
CA ASN A 61 3.72 10.48 0.22
C ASN A 61 3.37 11.74 1.03
N ASP A 62 2.87 11.60 2.27
CA ASP A 62 3.02 12.66 3.27
C ASP A 62 4.27 12.32 4.09
N PRO A 63 5.45 12.84 3.69
CA PRO A 63 6.73 12.52 4.34
C PRO A 63 6.79 13.03 5.81
N THR A 64 5.73 13.65 6.33
CA THR A 64 5.68 14.14 7.70
C THR A 64 5.00 13.19 8.68
N SER A 65 4.14 12.27 8.22
CA SER A 65 3.31 11.45 9.13
C SER A 65 3.94 10.14 9.59
N ARG A 66 5.10 9.73 9.05
CA ARG A 66 5.75 8.41 9.32
C ARG A 66 4.83 7.20 9.06
N VAL A 67 3.70 7.46 8.42
CA VAL A 67 2.67 6.51 8.03
C VAL A 67 2.32 6.90 6.62
N GLY A 68 2.37 5.93 5.71
CA GLY A 68 2.01 6.12 4.33
C GLY A 68 0.82 5.26 3.94
N GLU A 69 0.05 5.75 2.96
CA GLU A 69 -1.07 5.03 2.35
C GLU A 69 -1.02 5.22 0.82
N ILE A 70 -1.18 4.13 0.07
CA ILE A 70 -1.49 4.15 -1.36
C ILE A 70 -2.85 3.52 -1.54
N ARG A 71 -3.78 4.20 -2.22
CA ARG A 71 -5.10 3.64 -2.53
C ARG A 71 -5.34 3.66 -4.03
N ILE A 72 -5.66 2.50 -4.60
CA ILE A 72 -6.03 2.35 -6.01
C ILE A 72 -7.43 1.77 -6.07
N THR A 73 -8.38 2.53 -6.63
CA THR A 73 -9.71 2.00 -6.96
C THR A 73 -9.72 1.47 -8.37
N VAL A 74 -9.99 0.18 -8.50
CA VAL A 74 -10.15 -0.51 -9.78
C VAL A 74 -11.64 -0.61 -10.09
N PRO A 75 -12.15 0.11 -11.11
CA PRO A 75 -13.51 -0.10 -11.59
C PRO A 75 -13.57 -1.47 -12.28
N VAL A 76 -14.38 -2.38 -11.75
CA VAL A 76 -14.58 -3.69 -12.36
C VAL A 76 -15.84 -3.59 -13.20
N GLN A 77 -15.70 -3.64 -14.52
CA GLN A 77 -16.87 -3.80 -15.37
C GLN A 77 -17.50 -5.14 -15.03
N THR A 78 -18.83 -5.14 -14.86
CA THR A 78 -19.67 -6.25 -14.38
C THR A 78 -19.50 -7.59 -15.09
N ASP A 79 -18.73 -7.62 -16.19
CA ASP A 79 -18.30 -8.81 -16.92
C ASP A 79 -16.78 -8.92 -16.84
N GLY A 80 -16.25 -9.43 -15.72
CA GLY A 80 -14.80 -9.48 -15.51
C GLY A 80 -14.37 -10.56 -14.52
N ASN A 81 -13.43 -11.40 -14.96
CA ASN A 81 -12.76 -12.36 -14.09
C ASN A 81 -11.95 -11.61 -13.02
N LEU A 82 -12.26 -11.82 -11.75
CA LEU A 82 -11.53 -11.23 -10.62
C LEU A 82 -10.23 -11.99 -10.34
N THR A 83 -10.13 -13.20 -10.87
CA THR A 83 -8.88 -13.95 -10.84
C THR A 83 -7.94 -13.50 -11.97
N GLY A 84 -6.65 -13.54 -11.68
CA GLY A 84 -5.59 -13.18 -12.63
C GLY A 84 -5.10 -11.74 -12.53
N TRP A 85 -5.55 -10.97 -11.55
CA TRP A 85 -4.93 -9.68 -11.22
C TRP A 85 -3.58 -9.92 -10.57
N SER A 86 -2.62 -9.03 -10.83
CA SER A 86 -1.35 -9.01 -10.11
C SER A 86 -1.08 -7.62 -9.55
N ILE A 87 -0.75 -7.56 -8.26
CA ILE A 87 -0.40 -6.32 -7.57
C ILE A 87 1.10 -6.33 -7.34
N HIS A 88 1.78 -5.31 -7.83
CA HIS A 88 3.22 -5.13 -7.63
C HIS A 88 3.43 -3.98 -6.66
N VAL A 89 4.28 -4.22 -5.67
CA VAL A 89 4.67 -3.25 -4.65
C VAL A 89 6.18 -3.14 -4.69
N ASP A 90 6.68 -1.93 -4.93
CA ASP A 90 8.10 -1.60 -4.95
C ASP A 90 8.40 -0.62 -3.81
N CYS A 91 9.45 -0.91 -3.02
CA CYS A 91 10.06 0.09 -2.15
C CYS A 91 11.02 0.92 -3.03
N GLU A 92 10.65 2.17 -3.35
CA GLU A 92 11.46 3.06 -4.19
C GLU A 92 12.62 3.68 -3.40
N GLU A 93 12.40 3.98 -2.11
CA GLU A 93 13.39 4.48 -1.18
C GLU A 93 13.08 3.92 0.21
N ALA A 94 14.06 3.26 0.82
CA ALA A 94 13.95 2.67 2.16
C ALA A 94 14.40 3.65 3.25
N GLY A 95 14.92 4.82 2.90
CA GLY A 95 15.15 5.89 3.86
C GLY A 95 16.23 5.58 4.90
N ASP A 96 17.51 5.66 4.49
CA ASP A 96 18.66 5.42 5.37
C ASP A 96 18.59 6.11 6.74
N VAL A 97 19.23 5.49 7.74
CA VAL A 97 19.43 6.08 9.05
C VAL A 97 20.51 7.17 8.98
N VAL A 98 20.09 8.43 9.05
CA VAL A 98 20.95 9.61 8.90
C VAL A 98 21.21 10.27 10.26
N GLY A 99 22.49 10.45 10.58
CA GLY A 99 22.95 11.19 11.75
C GLY A 99 23.19 12.68 11.48
N PRO A 100 23.79 13.39 12.44
CA PRO A 100 24.04 14.83 12.31
C PRO A 100 24.91 15.14 11.09
N PHE A 101 24.61 16.27 10.44
CA PHE A 101 25.27 16.75 9.21
C PHE A 101 25.08 15.86 7.97
N GLY A 102 24.03 15.03 7.93
CA GLY A 102 23.66 14.26 6.74
C GLY A 102 24.50 12.99 6.52
N ARG A 103 25.24 12.54 7.54
CA ARG A 103 26.03 11.30 7.44
C ARG A 103 25.10 10.09 7.58
N VAL A 104 25.19 9.12 6.66
CA VAL A 104 24.54 7.81 6.77
C VAL A 104 25.24 6.96 7.83
N TRP A 105 24.48 6.39 8.77
CA TRP A 105 24.97 5.56 9.88
C TRP A 105 24.62 4.09 9.70
N ALA A 106 23.44 3.81 9.17
CA ALA A 106 23.00 2.48 8.78
C ALA A 106 22.13 2.59 7.54
N THR A 107 22.17 1.55 6.72
CA THR A 107 21.25 1.39 5.61
C THR A 107 19.96 0.79 6.13
N ASP A 108 18.84 1.35 5.71
CA ASP A 108 17.54 0.74 5.93
C ASP A 108 17.21 -0.19 4.75
N ASN A 109 16.57 -1.33 5.04
CA ASN A 109 16.11 -2.28 4.04
C ASN A 109 14.61 -2.14 3.75
N GLY A 110 13.97 -1.13 4.34
CA GLY A 110 12.59 -0.78 4.15
C GLY A 110 11.70 -1.35 5.24
N ASN A 111 10.51 -0.78 5.32
CA ASN A 111 9.55 -1.05 6.38
C ASN A 111 8.63 -2.22 6.04
N ALA A 112 8.07 -2.82 7.10
CA ALA A 112 6.94 -3.72 6.96
C ALA A 112 5.75 -2.95 6.38
N TRP A 113 4.99 -3.63 5.52
CA TRP A 113 3.82 -3.08 4.87
C TRP A 113 2.67 -4.09 4.91
N ASP A 114 1.46 -3.55 4.90
CA ASP A 114 0.22 -4.29 4.84
C ASP A 114 -0.52 -3.93 3.55
N LEU A 115 -1.09 -4.95 2.90
CA LEU A 115 -1.89 -4.80 1.69
C LEU A 115 -3.30 -5.32 1.96
N GLU A 116 -4.27 -4.43 1.83
CA GLU A 116 -5.68 -4.72 1.96
C GLU A 116 -6.39 -4.65 0.61
N ILE A 117 -7.29 -5.59 0.35
CA ILE A 117 -8.13 -5.62 -0.85
C ILE A 117 -9.57 -5.72 -0.39
N GLU A 118 -10.33 -4.64 -0.64
CA GLU A 118 -11.77 -4.60 -0.40
C GLU A 118 -12.50 -4.63 -1.74
N TYR A 119 -13.54 -5.46 -1.85
CA TYR A 119 -14.35 -5.54 -3.06
C TYR A 119 -15.82 -5.25 -2.76
N THR A 120 -16.48 -4.56 -3.69
CA THR A 120 -17.92 -4.33 -3.68
C THR A 120 -18.56 -5.16 -4.78
N TYR A 121 -19.60 -5.92 -4.45
CA TYR A 121 -20.34 -6.74 -5.40
C TYR A 121 -21.85 -6.52 -5.33
N LEU A 122 -22.54 -6.84 -6.42
CA LEU A 122 -24.00 -6.85 -6.47
C LEU A 122 -24.51 -8.28 -6.21
N GLU A 123 -25.42 -8.40 -5.25
CA GLU A 123 -26.16 -9.64 -5.00
C GLU A 123 -27.41 -9.70 -5.90
N TRP A 124 -27.59 -10.81 -6.61
CA TRP A 124 -28.82 -11.05 -7.37
C TRP A 124 -29.95 -11.40 -6.41
N VAL A 125 -30.90 -10.48 -6.21
CA VAL A 125 -32.15 -10.79 -5.51
C VAL A 125 -33.17 -11.29 -6.52
N VAL A 126 -33.49 -12.59 -6.49
CA VAL A 126 -34.64 -13.14 -7.22
C VAL A 126 -35.90 -12.75 -6.44
N PRO A 127 -36.86 -12.00 -7.03
CA PRO A 127 -38.11 -11.70 -6.35
C PRO A 127 -38.86 -13.00 -6.02
N GLU A 128 -39.37 -13.14 -4.80
CA GLU A 128 -40.30 -14.23 -4.47
C GLU A 128 -41.54 -14.10 -5.37
N ALA A 129 -41.92 -15.23 -5.98
CA ALA A 129 -43.05 -15.33 -6.92
C ALA A 129 -44.41 -15.30 -6.22
#